data_AF-A0A7J4E5C6-F1
#
_entry.id   AF-A0A7J4E5C6-F1
#
_cell.length_a   1.000
_cell.length_b   1.000
_cell.length_c   1.000
_cell.angle_alpha   90.00
_cell.angle_beta   90.00
_cell.angle_gamma   90.00
#
_symmetry.space_group_name_H-M   'P 1'
#
loop_
_entity.id
_entity.type
_entity.pdbx_description
1 polymer ?
#
loop_
_entity_poly.entity_id
_entity_poly.type
_entity_poly.pdbx_seq_one_letter_code
_entity_poly.pdbx_strand_id
1 'polypeptide(L)'
;MKRLGEGALGGRLNSASLLSMVSGAIAVASLIVGSYQAAPPYVVGENLVLTEIEVLPGLYMKPITLFTYAFFVAFAAGLYTPNTRRRARALPPNVRALVYLFVWFLALASGFEIVYHMVLWSAALAFQGLKNPDIIINPWPKNYPINVVFSTKLVVLIFACSLFTIDYLKRVEREA
;
A
#
# COMPACT_ATOMS: atom_id res chain seq x y z
N MET A 1 -2.33 -4.51 51.25
CA MET A 1 -1.25 -3.59 50.84
C MET A 1 -1.03 -3.78 49.34
N LYS A 2 -1.25 -2.71 48.56
CA LYS A 2 -1.29 -2.67 47.09
C LYS A 2 -0.05 -3.28 46.42
N ARG A 3 -0.25 -4.25 45.51
CA ARG A 3 0.56 -4.43 44.29
C ARG A 3 -0.33 -4.20 43.08
N LEU A 4 -0.77 -2.95 42.93
CA LEU A 4 -1.25 -2.39 41.67
C LEU A 4 -0.07 -1.56 41.15
N GLY A 5 0.62 -2.01 40.10
CA GLY A 5 1.72 -1.18 39.59
C GLY A 5 2.66 -1.70 38.52
N GLU A 6 2.55 -2.92 37.97
CA GLU A 6 3.53 -3.37 36.94
C GLU A 6 2.90 -4.21 35.80
N GLY A 7 1.59 -4.06 35.56
CA GLY A 7 0.85 -4.91 34.60
C GLY A 7 0.51 -4.29 33.25
N ALA A 8 0.79 -3.01 32.98
CA ALA A 8 0.06 -2.28 31.93
C ALA A 8 0.89 -1.68 30.77
N LEU A 9 2.23 -1.77 30.76
CA LEU A 9 3.06 -1.11 29.72
C LEU A 9 4.16 -1.98 29.11
N GLY A 10 4.25 -3.26 29.48
CA GLY A 10 5.30 -4.17 29.04
C GLY A 10 4.90 -5.10 27.89
N GLY A 11 4.12 -4.65 26.91
CA GLY A 11 3.95 -5.42 25.68
C GLY A 11 5.28 -5.43 24.94
N ARG A 12 6.10 -6.48 25.09
CA ARG A 12 7.39 -6.63 24.38
C ARG A 12 7.20 -6.26 22.90
N LEU A 13 7.72 -5.10 22.51
CA LEU A 13 7.80 -4.68 21.11
C LEU A 13 8.61 -5.72 20.36
N ASN A 14 7.93 -6.56 19.59
CA ASN A 14 8.57 -7.50 18.67
C ASN A 14 9.07 -6.70 17.45
N SER A 15 10.20 -7.09 16.86
CA SER A 15 10.76 -6.53 15.63
C SER A 15 9.73 -6.36 14.52
N ALA A 16 8.80 -7.32 14.35
CA ALA A 16 7.71 -7.20 13.37
C ALA A 16 6.73 -6.05 13.69
N SER A 17 6.44 -5.82 14.97
CA SER A 17 5.58 -4.72 15.41
C SER A 17 6.26 -3.37 15.23
N LEU A 18 7.55 -3.27 15.61
CA LEU A 18 8.34 -2.06 15.41
C LEU A 18 8.46 -1.72 13.93
N LEU A 19 8.81 -2.69 13.09
CA LEU A 19 8.92 -2.50 11.64
C LEU A 19 7.58 -2.07 11.04
N SER A 20 6.48 -2.71 11.45
CA SER A 20 5.13 -2.34 10.99
C SER A 20 4.80 -0.88 11.33
N MET A 21 5.08 -0.45 12.56
CA MET A 21 4.80 0.90 13.03
C MET A 21 5.68 1.95 12.35
N VAL A 22 6.99 1.73 12.28
CA VAL A 22 7.93 2.68 11.68
C VAL A 22 7.66 2.83 10.19
N SER A 23 7.53 1.73 9.45
CA SER A 23 7.19 1.79 8.03
C SER A 23 5.80 2.37 7.79
N GLY A 24 4.84 2.12 8.68
CA GLY A 24 3.51 2.73 8.62
C GLY A 24 3.56 4.25 8.80
N ALA A 25 4.37 4.73 9.76
CA ALA A 25 4.59 6.15 9.98
C ALA A 25 5.25 6.82 8.76
N ILE A 26 6.25 6.17 8.16
CA ILE A 26 6.90 6.64 6.92
C ILE A 26 5.88 6.72 5.77
N ALA A 27 5.04 5.69 5.61
CA ALA A 27 4.00 5.68 4.59
C ALA A 27 3.04 6.87 4.75
N VAL A 28 2.51 7.07 5.96
CA VAL A 28 1.60 8.19 6.24
C VAL A 28 2.29 9.54 6.02
N ALA A 29 3.52 9.71 6.52
CA ALA A 29 4.30 10.94 6.33
C ALA A 29 4.51 11.25 4.85
N SER A 30 4.85 10.25 4.02
CA SER A 30 5.06 10.44 2.59
C SER A 30 3.79 10.91 1.86
N LEU A 31 2.61 10.39 2.23
CA LEU A 31 1.34 10.88 1.69
C LEU A 31 1.07 12.32 2.12
N ILE A 32 1.31 12.68 3.39
CA ILE A 32 1.09 14.04 3.89
C ILE A 32 2.01 15.02 3.16
N VAL A 33 3.30 14.73 3.09
CA VAL A 33 4.29 15.62 2.47
C VAL A 33 3.95 15.90 1.01
N GLY A 34 3.64 14.86 0.22
CA GLY A 34 3.32 15.08 -1.20
C GLY A 34 1.90 15.57 -1.46
N SER A 35 0.96 15.43 -0.51
CA SER A 35 -0.40 15.98 -0.65
C SER A 35 -0.50 17.43 -0.19
N TYR A 36 0.31 17.84 0.80
CA TYR A 36 0.28 19.20 1.35
C TYR A 36 0.60 20.28 0.30
N GLN A 37 1.43 19.93 -0.68
CA GLN A 37 1.86 20.86 -1.72
C GLN A 37 0.83 21.01 -2.85
N ALA A 38 -0.28 20.27 -2.83
CA ALA A 38 -1.26 20.23 -3.93
C ALA A 38 -1.86 21.62 -4.20
N ALA A 39 -1.68 22.11 -5.43
CA ALA A 39 -2.18 23.40 -5.88
C ALA A 39 -3.21 23.22 -7.01
N PRO A 40 -4.15 24.17 -7.19
CA PRO A 40 -5.05 24.17 -8.34
C PRO A 40 -4.29 24.25 -9.68
N PRO A 41 -4.76 23.56 -10.75
CA PRO A 41 -5.94 22.69 -10.79
C PRO A 41 -5.71 21.35 -10.09
N TYR A 42 -6.64 20.94 -9.23
CA TYR A 42 -6.47 19.74 -8.41
C TYR A 42 -6.58 18.46 -9.22
N VAL A 43 -5.44 17.80 -9.46
CA VAL A 43 -5.35 16.44 -9.98
C VAL A 43 -4.96 15.50 -8.86
N VAL A 44 -5.78 14.48 -8.61
CA VAL A 44 -5.58 13.54 -7.51
C VAL A 44 -4.27 12.78 -7.71
N GLY A 45 -3.36 12.96 -6.75
CA GLY A 45 -2.07 12.28 -6.71
C GLY A 45 -0.99 12.83 -7.63
N GLU A 46 -1.24 13.94 -8.32
CA GLU A 46 -0.26 14.56 -9.21
C GLU A 46 1.02 14.96 -8.48
N ASN A 47 0.94 15.72 -7.39
CA ASN A 47 2.13 16.10 -6.63
C ASN A 47 2.86 14.93 -5.99
N LEU A 48 2.15 13.85 -5.65
CA LEU A 48 2.78 12.63 -5.15
C LEU A 48 3.64 11.95 -6.24
N VAL A 49 3.44 12.28 -7.51
CA VAL A 49 4.13 11.74 -8.68
C VAL A 49 5.15 12.72 -9.27
N LEU A 50 4.84 14.02 -9.29
CA LEU A 50 5.67 15.04 -9.94
C LEU A 50 6.76 15.65 -9.04
N THR A 51 6.71 15.39 -7.74
CA THR A 51 7.75 15.82 -6.81
C THR A 51 8.66 14.67 -6.42
N GLU A 52 9.87 15.01 -5.99
CA GLU A 52 10.82 14.08 -5.40
C GLU A 52 11.24 14.57 -4.03
N ILE A 53 11.44 13.62 -3.12
CA ILE A 53 11.96 13.86 -1.78
C ILE A 53 13.27 13.11 -1.62
N GLU A 54 14.24 13.74 -0.96
CA GLU A 54 15.48 13.08 -0.57
C GLU A 54 15.19 12.16 0.63
N VAL A 55 15.33 10.85 0.42
CA VAL A 55 15.06 9.83 1.46
C VAL A 55 16.33 9.45 2.20
N LEU A 56 17.46 9.42 1.49
CA LEU A 56 18.81 9.26 2.01
C LEU A 56 19.73 10.21 1.22
N PRO A 57 20.91 10.57 1.74
CA PRO A 57 21.85 11.42 1.01
C PRO A 57 22.11 10.89 -0.40
N GLY A 58 21.70 11.65 -1.42
CA GLY A 58 21.83 11.28 -2.83
C GLY A 58 20.81 10.27 -3.38
N LEU A 59 19.80 9.88 -2.58
CA LEU A 59 18.70 9.01 -3.00
C LEU A 59 17.37 9.76 -2.97
N TYR A 60 16.82 10.01 -4.15
CA TYR A 60 15.55 10.68 -4.35
C TYR A 60 14.47 9.68 -4.72
N MET A 61 13.28 9.85 -4.14
CA MET A 61 12.12 9.04 -4.49
C MET A 61 10.88 9.92 -4.56
N LYS A 62 9.97 9.55 -5.47
CA LYS A 62 8.63 10.12 -5.50
C LYS A 62 7.90 9.77 -4.21
N PRO A 63 7.15 10.69 -3.58
CA PRO A 63 6.38 10.41 -2.38
C PRO A 63 5.45 9.19 -2.52
N ILE A 64 4.79 9.02 -3.68
CA ILE A 64 3.94 7.84 -3.92
C ILE A 64 4.74 6.54 -3.91
N THR A 65 5.98 6.55 -4.41
CA THR A 65 6.83 5.35 -4.45
C THR A 65 7.26 4.98 -3.04
N LEU A 66 7.64 5.98 -2.23
CA LEU A 66 7.96 5.76 -0.83
C LEU A 66 6.75 5.24 -0.05
N PHE A 67 5.56 5.81 -0.28
CA PHE A 67 4.30 5.31 0.29
C PHE A 67 4.10 3.83 -0.05
N THR A 68 4.17 3.46 -1.33
CA THR A 68 3.91 2.10 -1.79
C THR A 68 4.81 1.09 -1.08
N TYR A 69 6.12 1.33 -1.02
CA TYR A 69 7.05 0.38 -0.39
C TYR A 69 6.94 0.39 1.12
N ALA A 70 6.89 1.56 1.75
CA ALA A 70 6.77 1.66 3.20
C ALA A 70 5.45 1.04 3.69
N PHE A 71 4.34 1.26 2.99
CA PHE A 71 3.05 0.66 3.32
C PHE A 71 3.10 -0.85 3.14
N PHE A 72 3.67 -1.36 2.05
CA PHE A 72 3.79 -2.81 1.84
C PHE A 72 4.57 -3.48 2.98
N VAL A 73 5.71 -2.90 3.38
CA VAL A 73 6.50 -3.39 4.53
C VAL A 73 5.69 -3.30 5.81
N ALA A 74 4.99 -2.19 6.04
CA ALA A 74 4.15 -1.99 7.21
C ALA A 74 3.06 -3.07 7.32
N PHE A 75 2.38 -3.33 6.20
CA PHE A 75 1.35 -4.34 6.05
C PHE A 75 1.89 -5.75 6.28
N ALA A 76 2.96 -6.12 5.56
CA ALA A 76 3.58 -7.44 5.65
C ALA A 76 4.07 -7.73 7.07
N ALA A 77 4.81 -6.82 7.69
CA ALA A 77 5.27 -6.96 9.07
C ALA A 77 4.08 -7.00 10.06
N GLY A 78 3.02 -6.24 9.79
CA GLY A 78 1.77 -6.21 10.56
C GLY A 78 1.09 -7.59 10.66
N LEU A 79 1.09 -8.37 9.58
CA LEU A 79 0.55 -9.73 9.55
C LEU A 79 1.33 -10.70 10.46
N TYR A 80 2.63 -10.48 10.62
CA TYR A 80 3.50 -11.31 11.47
C TYR A 80 3.55 -10.87 12.94
N THR A 81 2.81 -9.83 13.32
CA THR A 81 2.72 -9.45 14.73
C THR A 81 2.03 -10.57 15.55
N PRO A 82 2.41 -10.77 16.83
CA PRO A 82 1.85 -11.86 17.65
C PRO A 82 0.32 -11.83 17.75
N ASN A 83 -0.27 -10.63 17.83
CA ASN A 83 -1.71 -10.46 17.93
C ASN A 83 -2.42 -10.82 16.62
N THR A 84 -1.91 -10.37 15.47
CA THR A 84 -2.50 -10.68 14.16
C THR A 84 -2.36 -12.17 13.84
N ARG A 85 -1.18 -12.77 14.07
CA ARG A 85 -0.96 -14.20 13.85
C ARG A 85 -1.84 -15.07 14.74
N ARG A 86 -2.02 -14.71 16.01
CA ARG A 86 -2.96 -15.40 16.92
C ARG A 86 -4.40 -15.35 16.38
N ARG A 87 -4.85 -14.18 15.93
CA ARG A 87 -6.20 -14.02 15.34
C ARG A 87 -6.36 -14.82 14.05
N ALA A 88 -5.35 -14.81 13.18
CA ALA A 88 -5.38 -15.55 11.92
C ALA A 88 -5.49 -17.06 12.14
N ARG A 89 -4.76 -17.61 13.11
CA ARG A 89 -4.86 -19.04 13.49
C ARG A 89 -6.21 -19.39 14.10
N ALA A 90 -6.80 -18.48 14.87
CA ALA A 90 -8.11 -18.67 15.49
C ALA A 90 -9.29 -18.52 14.52
N LEU A 91 -9.05 -18.16 13.24
CA LEU A 91 -10.13 -18.06 12.24
C LEU A 91 -10.75 -19.44 11.98
N PRO A 92 -12.10 -19.57 12.06
CA PRO A 92 -12.79 -20.77 11.64
C PRO A 92 -12.50 -21.13 10.17
N PRO A 93 -12.51 -22.42 9.79
CA PRO A 93 -12.20 -22.84 8.42
C PRO A 93 -13.01 -22.12 7.34
N ASN A 94 -14.33 -21.99 7.55
CA ASN A 94 -15.23 -21.32 6.59
C ASN A 94 -14.90 -19.83 6.42
N VAL A 95 -14.60 -19.13 7.52
CA VAL A 95 -14.24 -17.71 7.47
C VAL A 95 -12.90 -17.54 6.76
N ARG A 96 -11.93 -18.41 7.05
CA ARG A 96 -10.62 -18.39 6.39
C ARG A 96 -10.75 -18.63 4.88
N ALA A 97 -11.59 -19.57 4.46
CA ALA A 97 -11.88 -19.83 3.06
C ALA A 97 -12.51 -18.62 2.36
N LEU A 98 -13.47 -17.93 3.00
CA LEU A 98 -14.05 -16.70 2.47
C LEU A 98 -13.03 -15.58 2.34
N VAL A 99 -12.18 -15.37 3.35
CA VAL A 99 -11.09 -14.38 3.28
C VAL A 99 -10.12 -14.73 2.16
N TYR A 100 -9.74 -16.00 2.03
CA TYR A 100 -8.85 -16.46 0.96
C TYR A 100 -9.44 -16.19 -0.43
N LEU A 101 -10.72 -16.51 -0.64
CA LEU A 101 -11.42 -16.22 -1.90
C LEU A 101 -11.50 -14.73 -2.18
N PHE A 102 -11.85 -13.93 -1.17
CA PHE A 102 -11.95 -12.47 -1.30
C PHE A 102 -10.61 -11.84 -1.66
N VAL A 103 -9.51 -12.29 -1.05
CA VAL A 103 -8.17 -11.79 -1.36
C VAL A 103 -7.73 -12.20 -2.78
N TRP A 104 -8.10 -13.40 -3.24
CA TRP A 104 -7.90 -13.78 -4.65
C TRP A 104 -8.71 -12.91 -5.61
N PHE A 105 -9.94 -12.55 -5.25
CA PHE A 105 -10.73 -11.61 -6.02
C PHE A 105 -10.07 -10.22 -6.10
N LEU A 106 -9.51 -9.72 -4.98
CA LEU A 106 -8.73 -8.47 -5.01
C LEU A 106 -7.48 -8.57 -5.88
N ALA A 107 -6.77 -9.70 -5.86
CA ALA A 107 -5.63 -9.94 -6.74
C ALA A 107 -6.05 -9.96 -8.23
N LEU A 108 -7.18 -10.59 -8.56
CA LEU A 108 -7.72 -10.59 -9.92
C LEU A 108 -8.10 -9.18 -10.37
N ALA A 109 -8.86 -8.45 -9.55
CA ALA A 109 -9.33 -7.10 -9.86
C ALA A 109 -8.16 -6.12 -10.05
N SER A 110 -7.20 -6.13 -9.11
CA SER A 110 -6.02 -5.28 -9.23
C SER A 110 -5.07 -5.72 -10.34
N GLY A 111 -4.93 -7.02 -10.60
CA GLY A 111 -4.15 -7.55 -11.73
C GLY A 111 -4.70 -7.07 -13.08
N PHE A 112 -6.02 -7.09 -13.25
CA PHE A 112 -6.68 -6.51 -14.42
C PHE A 112 -6.37 -5.01 -14.55
N GLU A 113 -6.53 -4.23 -13.48
CA GLU A 113 -6.27 -2.79 -13.47
C GLU A 113 -4.80 -2.43 -13.79
N ILE A 114 -3.83 -3.27 -13.40
CA ILE A 114 -2.42 -3.10 -13.79
C ILE A 114 -2.28 -3.19 -15.31
N VAL A 115 -2.85 -4.23 -15.92
CA VAL A 115 -2.81 -4.43 -17.37
C VAL A 115 -3.57 -3.31 -18.08
N TYR A 116 -4.72 -2.91 -17.56
CA TYR A 116 -5.51 -1.80 -18.09
C TYR A 116 -4.70 -0.48 -18.10
N HIS A 117 -4.06 -0.10 -16.99
CA HIS A 117 -3.18 1.06 -16.96
C HIS A 117 -1.99 0.91 -17.90
N MET A 118 -1.44 -0.30 -18.06
CA MET A 118 -0.37 -0.59 -19.01
C MET A 118 -0.78 -0.42 -20.48
N VAL A 119 -2.05 -0.64 -20.80
CA VAL A 119 -2.60 -0.35 -22.13
C VAL A 119 -2.83 1.16 -22.27
N LEU A 120 -3.41 1.79 -21.24
CA LEU A 120 -3.80 3.19 -21.25
C LEU A 120 -2.61 4.14 -21.44
N TRP A 121 -1.51 3.96 -20.70
CA TRP A 121 -0.32 4.81 -20.86
C TRP A 121 0.39 4.58 -22.22
N SER A 122 0.35 3.37 -22.78
CA SER A 122 0.99 3.02 -24.04
C SER A 122 0.24 3.67 -25.19
N ALA A 123 -1.09 3.62 -25.14
CA ALA A 123 -1.96 4.34 -26.06
C ALA A 123 -1.79 5.85 -25.95
N ALA A 124 -1.70 6.41 -24.74
CA ALA A 124 -1.50 7.84 -24.53
C ALA A 124 -0.15 8.33 -25.07
N LEU A 125 0.94 7.63 -24.77
CA LEU A 125 2.28 7.96 -25.28
C LEU A 125 2.33 7.86 -26.82
N ALA A 126 1.72 6.83 -27.41
CA ALA A 126 1.72 6.63 -28.86
C ALA A 126 0.82 7.62 -29.62
N PHE A 127 -0.39 7.90 -29.12
CA PHE A 127 -1.40 8.68 -29.84
C PHE A 127 -1.37 10.17 -29.51
N GLN A 128 -1.12 10.53 -28.25
CA GLN A 128 -1.09 11.94 -27.80
C GLN A 128 0.32 12.56 -27.90
N GLY A 129 1.34 11.77 -28.25
CA GLY A 129 2.72 12.24 -28.37
C GLY A 129 3.36 12.64 -27.04
N LEU A 130 2.79 12.21 -25.91
CA LEU A 130 3.36 12.45 -24.58
C LEU A 130 4.71 11.73 -24.48
N LYS A 131 5.69 12.39 -23.86
CA LYS A 131 7.03 11.80 -23.63
C LYS A 131 7.22 11.32 -22.19
N ASN A 132 6.39 11.80 -21.27
CA ASN A 132 6.47 11.47 -19.86
C ASN A 132 5.16 10.79 -19.42
N PRO A 133 5.20 9.54 -18.92
CA PRO A 133 4.01 8.89 -18.39
C PRO A 133 3.47 9.56 -17.11
N ASP A 134 4.29 10.31 -16.39
CA ASP A 134 3.92 10.95 -15.11
C ASP A 134 2.85 12.03 -15.25
N ILE A 135 2.65 12.58 -16.45
CA ILE A 135 1.66 13.63 -16.73
C ILE A 135 0.35 13.08 -17.31
N ILE A 136 0.24 11.75 -17.42
CA ILE A 136 -0.98 11.12 -17.95
C ILE A 136 -2.06 11.16 -16.87
N ILE A 137 -3.20 11.74 -17.24
CA ILE A 137 -4.34 11.97 -16.35
C ILE A 137 -5.56 11.28 -16.94
N ASN A 138 -6.32 10.58 -16.09
CA ASN A 138 -7.67 10.17 -16.41
C ASN A 138 -8.64 11.30 -16.02
N PRO A 139 -9.28 11.99 -16.99
CA PRO A 139 -10.15 13.12 -16.71
C PRO A 139 -11.54 12.71 -16.19
N TRP A 140 -11.83 11.41 -16.11
CA TRP A 140 -13.11 10.90 -15.63
C TRP A 140 -13.00 10.36 -14.19
N PRO A 141 -13.89 10.76 -13.26
CA PRO A 141 -14.97 11.75 -13.41
C PRO A 141 -14.45 13.20 -13.43
N LYS A 142 -15.14 14.09 -14.17
CA LYS A 142 -14.72 15.49 -14.47
C LYS A 142 -14.29 16.33 -13.26
N ASN A 143 -14.79 16.03 -12.07
CA ASN A 143 -14.56 16.84 -10.87
C ASN A 143 -13.26 16.47 -10.15
N TYR A 144 -12.73 15.27 -10.38
CA TYR A 144 -11.54 14.76 -9.70
C TYR A 144 -10.68 13.96 -10.69
N PRO A 145 -10.04 14.63 -11.65
CA PRO A 145 -9.10 13.96 -12.54
C PRO A 145 -8.02 13.28 -11.70
N ILE A 146 -7.66 12.05 -12.05
CA ILE A 146 -6.67 11.25 -11.31
C ILE A 146 -5.42 11.03 -12.15
N ASN A 147 -4.26 11.23 -11.52
CA ASN A 147 -2.99 10.88 -12.14
C ASN A 147 -2.90 9.35 -12.30
N VAL A 148 -2.65 8.88 -13.52
CA VAL A 148 -2.67 7.45 -13.84
C VAL A 148 -1.51 6.71 -13.16
N VAL A 149 -0.34 7.35 -13.07
CA VAL A 149 0.84 6.75 -12.41
C VAL A 149 0.62 6.62 -10.90
N PHE A 150 -0.06 7.58 -10.29
CA PHE A 150 -0.52 7.49 -8.90
C PHE A 150 -1.46 6.31 -8.70
N SER A 151 -2.54 6.25 -9.51
CA SER A 151 -3.53 5.15 -9.45
C SER A 151 -2.85 3.78 -9.63
N THR A 152 -1.99 3.66 -10.64
CA THR A 152 -1.26 2.42 -10.95
C THR A 152 -0.46 1.92 -9.74
N LYS A 153 0.24 2.80 -9.02
CA LYS A 153 1.03 2.41 -7.84
C LYS A 153 0.16 1.94 -6.68
N LEU A 154 -1.03 2.51 -6.50
CA LEU A 154 -2.00 2.02 -5.51
C LEU A 154 -2.55 0.66 -5.90
N VAL A 155 -2.89 0.46 -7.17
CA VAL A 155 -3.36 -0.83 -7.67
C VAL A 155 -2.29 -1.91 -7.53
N VAL A 156 -1.04 -1.61 -7.88
CA VAL A 156 0.11 -2.51 -7.68
C VAL A 156 0.29 -2.85 -6.19
N LEU A 157 0.12 -1.86 -5.31
CA LEU A 157 0.18 -2.10 -3.86
C LEU A 157 -0.92 -3.07 -3.40
N ILE A 158 -2.17 -2.86 -3.85
CA ILE A 158 -3.29 -3.76 -3.55
C ILE A 158 -2.98 -5.18 -4.05
N PHE A 159 -2.46 -5.31 -5.27
CA PHE A 159 -2.08 -6.58 -5.87
C PHE A 159 -1.01 -7.29 -5.02
N ALA A 160 0.07 -6.59 -4.67
CA ALA A 160 1.15 -7.14 -3.85
C ALA A 160 0.68 -7.54 -2.45
N CYS A 161 -0.10 -6.69 -1.77
CA CYS A 161 -0.71 -7.02 -0.48
C CYS A 161 -1.63 -8.24 -0.57
N SER A 162 -2.38 -8.39 -1.67
CA SER A 162 -3.26 -9.52 -1.90
C SER A 162 -2.46 -10.82 -2.07
N LEU A 163 -1.45 -10.83 -2.94
CA LEU A 163 -0.56 -11.98 -3.11
C LEU A 163 0.15 -12.37 -1.81
N PHE A 164 0.63 -11.39 -1.06
CA PHE A 164 1.29 -11.62 0.22
C PHE A 164 0.31 -12.21 1.25
N THR A 165 -0.93 -11.75 1.27
CA THR A 165 -1.97 -12.28 2.16
C THR A 165 -2.35 -13.71 1.78
N ILE A 166 -2.42 -14.04 0.49
CA ILE A 166 -2.65 -15.41 0.00
C ILE A 166 -1.55 -16.35 0.50
N ASP A 167 -0.28 -15.96 0.34
CA ASP A 167 0.85 -16.74 0.84
C ASP A 167 0.80 -16.87 2.37
N TYR A 168 0.53 -15.78 3.07
CA TYR A 168 0.40 -15.75 4.53
C TYR A 168 -0.68 -16.72 5.04
N LEU A 169 -1.89 -16.69 4.46
CA LEU A 169 -2.98 -17.57 4.87
C LEU A 169 -2.62 -19.05 4.68
N LYS A 170 -1.96 -19.40 3.56
CA LYS A 170 -1.46 -20.77 3.31
C LYS A 170 -0.42 -21.20 4.34
N ARG A 171 0.49 -20.30 4.74
CA ARG A 171 1.49 -20.60 5.78
C ARG A 171 0.83 -20.81 7.14
N VAL A 172 -0.12 -19.95 7.51
CA VAL A 172 -0.85 -20.06 8.78
C VAL A 172 -1.63 -21.38 8.86
N GLU A 173 -2.19 -21.84 7.75
CA GLU A 173 -2.89 -23.12 7.68
C GLU A 173 -1.97 -24.32 7.85
N ARG A 174 -0.77 -24.31 7.25
CA ARG A 174 0.23 -25.39 7.40
C ARG A 174 0.80 -25.51 8.82
N GLU A 175 0.77 -24.43 9.58
CA GLU A 175 1.28 -24.36 10.96
C GLU A 175 0.21 -24.63 12.04
N ALA A 176 -1.05 -24.78 11.64
CA ALA A 176 -2.19 -25.01 12.54
C ALA A 176 -2.47 -26.51 12.67
#